data_AF-A0A4R7FSU7-F1
#
_entry.id   AF-A0A4R7FSU7-F1
#
_cell.length_a   1.000
_cell.length_b   1.000
_cell.length_c   1.000
_cell.angle_alpha   90.00
_cell.angle_beta   90.00
_cell.angle_gamma   90.00
#
_symmetry.space_group_name_H-M   'P 1'
#
loop_
_entity.id
_entity.type
_entity.pdbx_description
1 polymer ?
#
loop_
_entity_poly.entity_id
_entity_poly.type
_entity_poly.pdbx_seq_one_letter_code
_entity_poly.pdbx_strand_id
1 'polypeptide(L)'
;MTAPAITVHREPSPLGVVVRVGWFALLVVAGLAAGIEGERIIREAAASPDALAVANAGAPYAVVLAVLAMVRRSPAWAAADALGFFAAYVGGYYLAVAVHHGGAAVDRHYALVWLLVALVACPIGAAAITWARARPGVLRAVVFAVPASAALAEALTGRMWGMGDLLAPVVLTADLLVAAGYVLVLPRGLRTRIVAAVLVVPGTIGFVALTQHLTATGAFWRYVY
;
A
#
# COMPACT_ATOMS: atom_id res chain seq x y z
N MET A 1 45.61 -3.53 22.09
CA MET A 1 44.48 -4.38 22.57
C MET A 1 43.32 -3.44 22.91
N THR A 2 42.26 -3.41 22.11
CA THR A 2 41.04 -2.64 22.40
C THR A 2 40.08 -3.51 23.20
N ALA A 3 39.62 -3.01 24.35
CA ALA A 3 38.65 -3.72 25.18
C ALA A 3 37.36 -3.97 24.39
N PRO A 4 36.70 -5.13 24.57
CA PRO A 4 35.45 -5.43 23.88
C PRO A 4 34.38 -4.41 24.29
N ALA A 5 33.71 -3.83 23.31
CA ALA A 5 32.59 -2.92 23.54
C ALA A 5 31.42 -3.70 24.15
N ILE A 6 31.11 -3.43 25.42
CA ILE A 6 29.92 -3.97 26.08
C ILE A 6 28.71 -3.27 25.48
N THR A 7 28.00 -3.93 24.56
CA THR A 7 26.67 -3.51 24.11
C THR A 7 25.67 -3.69 25.25
N VAL A 8 25.36 -2.60 25.95
CA VAL A 8 24.29 -2.57 26.94
C VAL A 8 22.95 -2.65 26.20
N HIS A 9 22.30 -3.81 26.22
CA HIS A 9 20.90 -3.94 25.82
C HIS A 9 20.03 -3.20 26.84
N ARG A 10 19.67 -1.95 26.54
CA ARG A 10 18.67 -1.22 27.34
C ARG A 10 17.32 -1.88 27.13
N GLU A 11 16.70 -2.30 28.22
CA GLU A 11 15.30 -2.73 28.20
C GLU A 11 14.41 -1.59 27.67
N PRO A 12 13.39 -1.91 26.85
CA PRO A 12 12.46 -0.91 26.37
C PRO A 12 11.70 -0.32 27.56
N SER A 13 11.61 1.02 27.62
CA SER A 13 10.86 1.67 28.68
C SER A 13 9.38 1.26 28.63
N PRO A 14 8.68 1.16 29.78
CA PRO A 14 7.26 0.82 29.83
C PRO A 14 6.40 1.74 28.94
N LEU A 15 6.71 3.05 28.95
CA LEU A 15 6.07 4.05 28.09
C LEU A 15 6.28 3.75 26.60
N GLY A 16 7.48 3.33 26.22
CA GLY A 16 7.82 2.97 24.83
C GLY A 16 7.04 1.75 24.35
N VAL A 17 6.79 0.78 25.23
CA VAL A 17 5.95 -0.39 24.93
C VAL A 17 4.50 0.03 24.75
N VAL A 18 3.94 0.84 25.65
CA VAL A 18 2.54 1.31 25.57
C VAL A 18 2.28 2.10 24.30
N VAL A 19 3.12 3.08 23.97
CA VAL A 19 2.97 3.90 22.75
C VAL A 19 3.02 3.03 21.49
N ARG A 20 3.88 2.02 21.48
CA ARG A 20 4.02 1.10 20.36
C ARG A 20 2.81 0.19 20.21
N VAL A 21 2.36 -0.43 21.29
CA VAL A 21 1.18 -1.30 21.26
C VAL A 21 -0.05 -0.48 20.86
N GLY A 22 -0.21 0.72 21.41
CA GLY A 22 -1.27 1.65 21.04
C GLY A 22 -1.23 2.03 19.56
N TRP A 23 -0.05 2.32 19.02
CA TRP A 23 0.13 2.60 17.59
C TRP A 23 -0.22 1.40 16.70
N PHE A 24 0.27 0.21 17.05
CA PHE A 24 -0.03 -1.01 16.31
C PHE A 24 -1.52 -1.33 16.35
N ALA A 25 -2.15 -1.19 17.53
CA ALA A 25 -3.60 -1.36 17.70
C ALA A 25 -4.38 -0.36 16.84
N LEU A 26 -3.97 0.91 16.81
CA LEU A 26 -4.58 1.92 15.95
C LEU A 26 -4.49 1.53 14.47
N LEU A 27 -3.34 1.04 14.02
CA LEU A 27 -3.17 0.55 12.64
C LEU A 27 -4.07 -0.65 12.35
N VAL A 28 -4.15 -1.62 13.25
CA VAL A 28 -5.04 -2.78 13.10
C VAL A 28 -6.51 -2.34 13.01
N VAL A 29 -6.95 -1.44 13.89
CA VAL A 29 -8.33 -0.89 13.87
C VAL A 29 -8.58 -0.13 12.57
N ALA A 30 -7.63 0.71 12.15
CA ALA A 30 -7.76 1.46 10.90
C ALA A 30 -7.78 0.53 9.68
N GLY A 31 -6.98 -0.55 9.69
CA GLY A 31 -6.99 -1.58 8.66
C GLY A 31 -8.34 -2.27 8.58
N LEU A 32 -8.86 -2.74 9.71
CA LEU A 32 -10.18 -3.36 9.80
C LEU A 32 -11.29 -2.43 9.26
N ALA A 33 -11.31 -1.18 9.71
CA ALA A 33 -12.27 -0.18 9.26
C ALA A 33 -12.17 0.08 7.75
N ALA A 34 -10.95 0.22 7.23
CA ALA A 34 -10.72 0.38 5.79
C ALA A 34 -11.16 -0.84 4.99
N GLY A 35 -10.98 -2.06 5.52
CA GLY A 35 -11.43 -3.30 4.88
C GLY A 35 -12.95 -3.39 4.79
N ILE A 36 -13.64 -3.12 5.91
CA ILE A 36 -15.11 -3.09 5.97
C ILE A 36 -15.67 -2.03 5.01
N GLU A 37 -15.08 -0.84 5.04
CA GLU A 37 -15.47 0.26 4.17
C GLU A 37 -15.22 -0.09 2.69
N GLY A 38 -14.09 -0.73 2.38
CA GLY A 38 -13.80 -1.22 1.04
C GLY A 38 -14.84 -2.20 0.52
N GLU A 39 -15.34 -3.10 1.37
CA GLU A 39 -16.43 -4.01 0.99
C GLU A 39 -17.75 -3.27 0.77
N ARG A 40 -18.13 -2.35 1.67
CA ARG A 40 -19.33 -1.50 1.51
C ARG A 40 -19.29 -0.76 0.17
N ILE A 41 -18.15 -0.15 -0.12
CA ILE A 41 -17.84 0.55 -1.36
C ILE A 41 -18.01 -0.39 -2.56
N ILE A 42 -17.41 -1.59 -2.56
CA ILE A 42 -17.53 -2.58 -3.64
C ILE A 42 -18.97 -3.05 -3.84
N ARG A 43 -19.71 -3.29 -2.76
CA ARG A 43 -21.10 -3.75 -2.82
C ARG A 43 -22.03 -2.66 -3.38
N GLU A 44 -21.89 -1.43 -2.92
CA GLU A 44 -22.63 -0.27 -3.46
C GLU A 44 -22.30 -0.07 -4.94
N ALA A 45 -21.05 -0.35 -5.30
CA ALA A 45 -20.63 -0.38 -6.67
C ALA A 45 -21.38 -1.43 -7.50
N ALA A 46 -21.43 -2.68 -7.06
CA ALA A 46 -22.03 -3.79 -7.80
C ALA A 46 -23.51 -3.58 -8.18
N ALA A 47 -24.20 -2.63 -7.54
CA ALA A 47 -25.57 -2.23 -7.85
C ALA A 47 -25.71 -1.20 -8.98
N SER A 48 -24.60 -0.72 -9.57
CA SER A 48 -24.54 0.36 -10.57
C SER A 48 -23.56 0.01 -11.71
N PRO A 49 -23.82 0.40 -12.98
CA PRO A 49 -22.82 0.33 -14.05
C PRO A 49 -21.49 1.04 -13.74
N ASP A 50 -21.49 1.99 -12.79
CA ASP A 50 -20.28 2.68 -12.29
C ASP A 50 -19.49 1.85 -11.25
N ALA A 51 -19.85 0.57 -11.07
CA ALA A 51 -19.33 -0.34 -10.04
C ALA A 51 -17.81 -0.42 -9.92
N LEU A 52 -17.13 -0.49 -11.06
CA LEU A 52 -15.68 -0.68 -11.07
C LEU A 52 -14.93 0.56 -10.54
N ALA A 53 -15.55 1.75 -10.64
CA ALA A 53 -14.94 3.00 -10.21
C ALA A 53 -14.98 3.20 -8.68
N VAL A 54 -16.07 2.75 -8.04
CA VAL A 54 -16.21 2.82 -6.57
C VAL A 54 -15.32 1.74 -5.95
N ALA A 55 -15.30 0.53 -6.49
CA ALA A 55 -14.51 -0.59 -5.99
C ALA A 55 -13.01 -0.28 -5.81
N ASN A 56 -12.45 0.52 -6.73
CA ASN A 56 -11.06 0.99 -6.67
C ASN A 56 -10.82 2.18 -5.71
N ALA A 57 -11.86 2.74 -5.07
CA ALA A 57 -11.72 3.85 -4.12
C ALA A 57 -11.45 3.43 -2.67
N GLY A 58 -11.69 2.17 -2.30
CA GLY A 58 -11.40 1.64 -0.95
C GLY A 58 -9.93 1.25 -0.73
N ALA A 59 -9.26 0.72 -1.75
CA ALA A 59 -7.87 0.27 -1.71
C ALA A 59 -6.83 1.38 -1.46
N PRO A 60 -6.98 2.62 -1.99
CA PRO A 60 -5.99 3.69 -1.82
C PRO A 60 -5.79 4.15 -0.37
N TYR A 61 -6.85 4.21 0.45
CA TYR A 61 -6.74 4.60 1.87
C TYR A 61 -5.94 3.58 2.69
N ALA A 62 -6.10 2.29 2.37
CA ALA A 62 -5.36 1.21 2.98
C ALA A 62 -3.86 1.30 2.64
N VAL A 63 -3.54 1.66 1.40
CA VAL A 63 -2.16 1.88 0.96
C VAL A 63 -1.55 3.13 1.60
N VAL A 64 -2.27 4.25 1.72
CA VAL A 64 -1.79 5.46 2.43
C VAL A 64 -1.43 5.15 3.88
N LEU A 65 -2.29 4.42 4.59
CA LEU A 65 -2.07 4.04 5.99
C LEU A 65 -0.91 3.04 6.13
N ALA A 66 -0.76 2.10 5.19
CA ALA A 66 0.40 1.21 5.13
C ALA A 66 1.71 1.97 4.85
N VAL A 67 1.69 3.01 4.03
CA VAL A 67 2.84 3.90 3.77
C VAL A 67 3.21 4.70 5.03
N LEU A 68 2.21 5.21 5.75
CA LEU A 68 2.42 5.91 7.02
C LEU A 68 2.98 4.98 8.11
N ALA A 69 2.58 3.70 8.12
CA ALA A 69 3.16 2.68 8.99
C ALA A 69 4.67 2.45 8.73
N MET A 70 5.14 2.70 7.50
CA MET A 70 6.54 2.51 7.11
C MET A 70 7.49 3.65 7.50
N VAL A 71 7.01 4.72 8.15
CA VAL A 71 7.82 5.90 8.51
C VAL A 71 8.87 5.61 9.61
N ARG A 72 8.75 4.47 10.32
CA ARG A 72 9.59 4.12 11.49
C ARG A 72 11.07 3.84 11.16
N ARG A 73 11.91 3.83 12.19
CA ARG A 73 13.39 3.70 12.10
C ARG A 73 13.90 2.26 11.89
N SER A 74 13.10 1.24 12.19
CA SER A 74 13.51 -0.17 12.04
C SER A 74 12.70 -0.83 10.92
N PRO A 75 13.35 -1.58 10.02
CA PRO A 75 12.66 -2.27 8.92
C PRO A 75 11.71 -3.35 9.45
N ALA A 76 12.09 -4.04 10.53
CA ALA A 76 11.25 -5.07 11.15
C ALA A 76 9.95 -4.48 11.72
N TRP A 77 10.03 -3.28 12.32
CA TRP A 77 8.83 -2.64 12.88
C TRP A 77 7.94 -2.05 11.81
N ALA A 78 8.52 -1.42 10.79
CA ALA A 78 7.76 -0.98 9.62
C ALA A 78 7.06 -2.15 8.91
N ALA A 79 7.74 -3.29 8.76
CA ALA A 79 7.17 -4.50 8.18
C ALA A 79 6.04 -5.06 9.02
N ALA A 80 6.23 -5.17 10.35
CA ALA A 80 5.21 -5.67 11.27
C ALA A 80 3.96 -4.76 11.27
N ASP A 81 4.16 -3.44 11.35
CA ASP A 81 3.07 -2.46 11.33
C ASP A 81 2.29 -2.52 10.01
N ALA A 82 2.99 -2.58 8.85
CA ALA A 82 2.36 -2.70 7.54
C ALA A 82 1.64 -4.04 7.35
N LEU A 83 2.25 -5.14 7.80
CA LEU A 83 1.64 -6.47 7.72
C LEU A 83 0.40 -6.57 8.61
N GLY A 84 0.47 -6.06 9.85
CA GLY A 84 -0.67 -6.04 10.77
C GLY A 84 -1.83 -5.21 10.24
N PHE A 85 -1.53 -4.04 9.67
CA PHE A 85 -2.52 -3.22 8.96
C PHE A 85 -3.18 -3.98 7.80
N PHE A 86 -2.38 -4.57 6.90
CA PHE A 86 -2.90 -5.24 5.71
C PHE A 86 -3.67 -6.52 6.05
N ALA A 87 -3.20 -7.30 7.02
CA ALA A 87 -3.92 -8.46 7.50
C ALA A 87 -5.28 -8.07 8.11
N ALA A 88 -5.33 -6.97 8.85
CA ALA A 88 -6.59 -6.44 9.38
C ALA A 88 -7.51 -5.90 8.28
N TYR A 89 -6.97 -5.26 7.25
CA TYR A 89 -7.72 -4.84 6.07
C TYR A 89 -8.37 -6.02 5.34
N VAL A 90 -7.58 -7.05 5.01
CA VAL A 90 -8.11 -8.27 4.38
C VAL A 90 -9.15 -8.93 5.29
N GLY A 91 -8.86 -9.04 6.59
CA GLY A 91 -9.79 -9.59 7.58
C GLY A 91 -11.11 -8.82 7.65
N GLY A 92 -11.06 -7.48 7.71
CA GLY A 92 -12.23 -6.61 7.76
C GLY A 92 -13.08 -6.70 6.48
N TYR A 93 -12.42 -6.72 5.32
CA TYR A 93 -13.08 -6.88 4.03
C TYR A 93 -13.85 -8.21 3.95
N TYR A 94 -13.19 -9.33 4.19
CA TYR A 94 -13.84 -10.64 4.08
C TYR A 94 -14.82 -10.92 5.22
N LEU A 95 -14.63 -10.32 6.40
CA LEU A 95 -15.64 -10.33 7.46
C LEU A 95 -16.92 -9.63 7.00
N ALA A 96 -16.80 -8.46 6.39
CA ALA A 96 -17.93 -7.73 5.85
C ALA A 96 -18.60 -8.52 4.71
N VAL A 97 -17.83 -9.15 3.81
CA VAL A 97 -18.37 -10.04 2.77
C VAL A 97 -19.17 -11.20 3.40
N ALA A 98 -18.61 -11.85 4.43
CA ALA A 98 -19.26 -12.97 5.11
C ALA A 98 -20.60 -12.59 5.75
N VAL A 99 -20.66 -11.40 6.37
CA VAL A 99 -21.85 -10.87 7.01
C VAL A 99 -22.92 -10.50 6.00
N HIS A 100 -22.56 -9.83 4.90
CA HIS A 100 -23.53 -9.28 3.94
C HIS A 100 -23.96 -10.26 2.86
N HIS A 101 -23.10 -11.19 2.45
CA HIS A 101 -23.38 -12.14 1.36
C HIS A 101 -23.58 -13.58 1.84
N GLY A 102 -23.53 -13.81 3.16
CA GLY A 102 -23.51 -15.14 3.75
C GLY A 102 -22.15 -15.80 3.54
N GLY A 103 -21.61 -16.49 4.55
CA GLY A 103 -20.24 -17.02 4.55
C GLY A 103 -19.84 -17.96 3.40
N ALA A 104 -20.78 -18.36 2.54
CA ALA A 104 -20.52 -19.12 1.31
C ALA A 104 -19.94 -18.28 0.16
N ALA A 105 -20.16 -16.96 0.15
CA ALA A 105 -19.60 -16.03 -0.85
C ALA A 105 -18.15 -15.62 -0.55
N VAL A 106 -17.60 -16.03 0.60
CA VAL A 106 -16.22 -15.75 0.99
C VAL A 106 -15.29 -16.67 0.20
N ASP A 107 -14.64 -16.12 -0.82
CA ASP A 107 -13.55 -16.82 -1.49
C ASP A 107 -12.29 -16.82 -0.60
N ARG A 108 -12.14 -17.92 0.14
CA ARG A 108 -11.00 -18.17 1.02
C ARG A 108 -9.67 -18.19 0.26
N HIS A 109 -9.70 -18.59 -1.02
CA HIS A 109 -8.50 -18.63 -1.84
C HIS A 109 -7.96 -17.22 -2.07
N TYR A 110 -8.80 -16.27 -2.49
CA TYR A 110 -8.37 -14.88 -2.68
C TYR A 110 -7.92 -14.22 -1.37
N ALA A 111 -8.60 -14.48 -0.25
CA ALA A 111 -8.15 -13.98 1.06
C ALA A 111 -6.74 -14.47 1.41
N LEU A 112 -6.46 -15.75 1.19
CA LEU A 112 -5.13 -16.34 1.40
C LEU A 112 -4.09 -15.77 0.45
N VAL A 113 -4.41 -15.61 -0.84
CA VAL A 113 -3.50 -15.01 -1.84
C VAL A 113 -3.12 -13.60 -1.41
N TRP A 114 -4.07 -12.76 -1.01
CA TRP A 114 -3.80 -11.40 -0.55
C TRP A 114 -2.95 -11.35 0.72
N LEU A 115 -3.20 -12.24 1.69
CA LEU A 115 -2.36 -12.36 2.88
C LEU A 115 -0.94 -12.83 2.56
N LEU A 116 -0.78 -13.78 1.63
CA LEU A 116 0.53 -14.25 1.18
C LEU A 116 1.30 -13.16 0.43
N VAL A 117 0.62 -12.41 -0.45
CA VAL A 117 1.20 -11.25 -1.13
C VAL A 117 1.65 -10.21 -0.10
N ALA A 118 0.85 -9.93 0.93
CA ALA A 118 1.22 -9.00 2.00
C ALA A 118 2.43 -9.48 2.82
N LEU A 119 2.47 -10.78 3.17
CA LEU A 119 3.58 -11.41 3.89
C LEU A 119 4.92 -11.26 3.15
N VAL A 120 4.89 -11.14 1.83
CA VAL A 120 6.09 -10.97 1.01
C VAL A 120 6.35 -9.49 0.71
N ALA A 121 5.33 -8.76 0.27
CA ALA A 121 5.45 -7.37 -0.18
C ALA A 121 5.75 -6.41 0.97
N CYS A 122 5.12 -6.57 2.14
CA CYS A 122 5.33 -5.66 3.28
C CYS A 122 6.77 -5.72 3.82
N PRO A 123 7.39 -6.89 4.06
CA PRO A 123 8.80 -6.96 4.48
C PRO A 123 9.76 -6.45 3.43
N ILE A 124 9.57 -6.81 2.15
CA ILE A 124 10.43 -6.36 1.05
C ILE A 124 10.35 -4.83 0.91
N GLY A 125 9.14 -4.27 0.91
CA GLY A 125 8.92 -2.82 0.83
C GLY A 125 9.55 -2.09 2.01
N ALA A 126 9.34 -2.56 3.23
CA ALA A 126 9.94 -1.98 4.43
C ALA A 126 11.48 -2.04 4.41
N ALA A 127 12.06 -3.15 3.96
CA ALA A 127 13.50 -3.30 3.80
C ALA A 127 14.05 -2.35 2.72
N ALA A 128 13.39 -2.26 1.56
CA ALA A 128 13.78 -1.39 0.46
C ALA A 128 13.74 0.09 0.87
N ILE A 129 12.66 0.53 1.53
CA ILE A 129 12.51 1.90 2.03
C ILE A 129 13.58 2.20 3.09
N THR A 130 13.81 1.28 4.03
CA THR A 130 14.82 1.48 5.07
C THR A 130 16.22 1.58 4.48
N TRP A 131 16.55 0.70 3.52
CA TRP A 131 17.80 0.74 2.78
C TRP A 131 17.96 2.07 2.01
N ALA A 132 16.91 2.49 1.29
CA ALA A 132 16.91 3.74 0.52
C ALA A 132 17.07 4.99 1.40
N ARG A 133 16.59 4.96 2.64
CA ARG A 133 16.77 6.03 3.63
C ARG A 133 18.20 6.12 4.17
N ALA A 134 18.98 5.04 4.12
CA ALA A 134 20.32 4.95 4.69
C ALA A 134 21.45 5.20 3.68
N ARG A 135 21.17 5.20 2.36
CA ARG A 135 22.19 5.30 1.30
C ARG A 135 22.08 6.62 0.52
N PRO A 136 23.20 7.19 0.03
CA PRO A 136 23.19 8.27 -0.95
C PRO A 136 22.99 7.72 -2.38
N GLY A 137 22.55 8.58 -3.32
CA GLY A 137 22.53 8.26 -4.77
C GLY A 137 21.15 8.36 -5.44
N VAL A 138 21.11 8.05 -6.74
CA VAL A 138 19.88 8.05 -7.57
C VAL A 138 19.03 6.81 -7.31
N LEU A 139 19.65 5.68 -6.99
CA LEU A 139 18.97 4.41 -6.71
C LEU A 139 17.91 4.52 -5.59
N ARG A 140 18.16 5.32 -4.54
CA ARG A 140 17.12 5.56 -3.51
C ARG A 140 15.90 6.28 -4.07
N ALA A 141 16.06 7.19 -5.02
CA ALA A 141 14.94 7.90 -5.62
C ALA A 141 14.09 6.96 -6.48
N VAL A 142 14.71 5.98 -7.13
CA VAL A 142 14.00 4.91 -7.86
C VAL A 142 13.14 4.07 -6.91
N VAL A 143 13.67 3.67 -5.75
CA VAL A 143 12.91 2.89 -4.75
C VAL A 143 11.64 3.61 -4.27
N PHE A 144 11.66 4.94 -4.21
CA PHE A 144 10.48 5.74 -3.88
C PHE A 144 9.59 6.01 -5.10
N ALA A 145 10.19 6.24 -6.26
CA ALA A 145 9.46 6.56 -7.48
C ALA A 145 8.67 5.37 -8.00
N VAL A 146 9.20 4.14 -7.97
CA VAL A 146 8.51 2.93 -8.48
C VAL A 146 7.11 2.73 -7.89
N PRO A 147 6.92 2.66 -6.55
CA PRO A 147 5.58 2.50 -5.98
C PRO A 147 4.68 3.73 -6.19
N ALA A 148 5.25 4.95 -6.19
CA ALA A 148 4.50 6.16 -6.53
C ALA A 148 3.99 6.14 -7.98
N SER A 149 4.84 5.69 -8.90
CA SER A 149 4.53 5.55 -10.32
C SER A 149 3.46 4.49 -10.57
N ALA A 150 3.54 3.37 -9.85
CA ALA A 150 2.56 2.29 -9.92
C ALA A 150 1.17 2.77 -9.44
N ALA A 151 1.10 3.44 -8.28
CA ALA A 151 -0.15 3.99 -7.76
C ALA A 151 -0.80 4.99 -8.74
N LEU A 152 -0.01 5.91 -9.33
CA LEU A 152 -0.55 6.83 -10.33
C LEU A 152 -0.91 6.16 -11.65
N ALA A 153 -0.18 5.12 -12.06
CA ALA A 153 -0.49 4.37 -13.26
C ALA A 153 -1.82 3.63 -13.10
N GLU A 154 -2.07 3.04 -11.94
CA GLU A 154 -3.32 2.40 -11.59
C GLU A 154 -4.51 3.37 -11.73
N ALA A 155 -4.44 4.55 -11.10
CA ALA A 155 -5.43 5.62 -11.26
C ALA A 155 -5.71 5.99 -12.72
N LEU A 156 -4.66 6.11 -13.54
CA LEU A 156 -4.78 6.48 -14.96
C LEU A 156 -5.36 5.32 -15.79
N THR A 157 -4.94 4.09 -15.55
CA THR A 157 -5.48 2.90 -16.24
C THR A 157 -6.94 2.65 -15.90
N GLY A 158 -7.35 2.85 -14.64
CA GLY A 158 -8.75 2.75 -14.24
C GLY A 158 -9.64 3.72 -15.02
N ARG A 159 -9.21 4.98 -15.16
CA ARG A 159 -9.89 5.98 -16.01
C ARG A 159 -9.99 5.55 -17.47
N MET A 160 -8.94 4.97 -18.04
CA MET A 160 -8.94 4.52 -19.44
C MET A 160 -9.89 3.34 -19.69
N TRP A 161 -10.20 2.55 -18.67
CA TRP A 161 -11.12 1.41 -18.76
C TRP A 161 -12.59 1.79 -18.49
N GLY A 162 -12.93 3.07 -18.51
CA GLY A 162 -14.31 3.53 -18.39
C GLY A 162 -14.86 3.48 -16.97
N MET A 163 -13.99 3.46 -15.95
CA MET A 163 -14.40 3.68 -14.56
C MET A 163 -14.91 5.12 -14.43
N GLY A 164 -16.23 5.29 -14.30
CA GLY A 164 -17.00 6.51 -14.52
C GLY A 164 -16.49 7.84 -13.92
N ASP A 165 -16.94 8.94 -14.52
CA ASP A 165 -16.46 10.32 -14.33
C ASP A 165 -16.67 10.90 -12.91
N LEU A 166 -17.55 10.33 -12.10
CA LEU A 166 -17.94 10.88 -10.80
C LEU A 166 -16.97 10.55 -9.64
N LEU A 167 -16.25 9.42 -9.71
CA LEU A 167 -15.37 8.95 -8.61
C LEU A 167 -13.89 8.96 -8.95
N ALA A 168 -13.56 9.16 -10.21
CA ALA A 168 -12.20 9.36 -10.66
C ALA A 168 -11.43 10.47 -9.89
N PRO A 169 -12.06 11.56 -9.38
CA PRO A 169 -11.37 12.52 -8.54
C PRO A 169 -10.93 11.97 -7.18
N VAL A 170 -11.72 11.09 -6.54
CA VAL A 170 -11.43 10.56 -5.20
C VAL A 170 -10.31 9.53 -5.26
N VAL A 171 -10.40 8.58 -6.19
CA VAL A 171 -9.35 7.57 -6.44
C VAL A 171 -8.04 8.28 -6.81
N LEU A 172 -8.10 9.21 -7.77
CA LEU A 172 -6.94 10.01 -8.16
C LEU A 172 -6.36 10.80 -6.99
N THR A 173 -7.21 11.40 -6.14
CA THR A 173 -6.74 12.14 -4.97
C THR A 173 -6.01 11.21 -4.00
N ALA A 174 -6.55 10.03 -3.73
CA ALA A 174 -5.93 9.09 -2.83
C ALA A 174 -4.61 8.52 -3.39
N ASP A 175 -4.55 8.18 -4.68
CA ASP A 175 -3.31 7.73 -5.32
C ASP A 175 -2.26 8.85 -5.43
N LEU A 176 -2.69 10.10 -5.62
CA LEU A 176 -1.82 11.27 -5.50
C LEU A 176 -1.27 11.42 -4.08
N LEU A 177 -2.08 11.17 -3.04
CA LEU A 177 -1.62 11.18 -1.65
C LEU A 177 -0.64 10.04 -1.36
N VAL A 178 -0.87 8.84 -1.91
CA VAL A 178 0.09 7.71 -1.85
C VAL A 178 1.41 8.10 -2.51
N ALA A 179 1.36 8.59 -3.76
CA ALA A 179 2.54 9.01 -4.50
C ALA A 179 3.29 10.14 -3.78
N ALA A 180 2.56 11.13 -3.25
CA ALA A 180 3.13 12.19 -2.42
C ALA A 180 3.76 11.64 -1.13
N GLY A 181 3.16 10.64 -0.48
CA GLY A 181 3.74 9.93 0.65
C GLY A 181 5.12 9.34 0.32
N TYR A 182 5.20 8.62 -0.80
CA TYR A 182 6.44 7.99 -1.27
C TYR A 182 7.52 9.00 -1.67
N VAL A 183 7.14 10.13 -2.27
CA VAL A 183 8.10 11.08 -2.87
C VAL A 183 8.44 12.25 -1.96
N LEU A 184 7.51 12.68 -1.10
CA LEU A 184 7.67 13.86 -0.24
C LEU A 184 7.88 13.49 1.24
N VAL A 185 7.20 12.47 1.74
CA VAL A 185 7.19 12.13 3.18
C VAL A 185 8.31 11.15 3.53
N LEU A 186 8.42 10.03 2.82
CA LEU A 186 9.41 8.98 3.11
C LEU A 186 10.87 9.41 2.88
N PRO A 187 11.22 10.16 1.80
CA PRO A 187 12.59 10.56 1.56
C PRO A 187 13.00 11.71 2.49
N ARG A 188 14.14 11.56 3.15
CA ARG A 188 14.66 12.57 4.11
C ARG A 188 15.34 13.77 3.44
N GLY A 189 15.87 13.62 2.23
CA GLY A 189 16.67 14.65 1.57
C GLY A 189 15.93 15.31 0.40
N LEU A 190 15.99 16.64 0.32
CA LEU A 190 15.33 17.43 -0.74
C LEU A 190 15.72 16.96 -2.15
N ARG A 191 17.02 16.73 -2.39
CA ARG A 191 17.50 16.19 -3.67
C ARG A 191 16.86 14.83 -4.02
N THR A 192 16.63 13.95 -3.04
CA THR A 192 15.93 12.67 -3.29
C THR A 192 14.49 12.90 -3.68
N ARG A 193 13.80 13.81 -2.99
CA ARG A 193 12.38 14.13 -3.25
C ARG A 193 12.22 14.63 -4.67
N ILE A 194 13.07 15.58 -5.08
CA ILE A 194 13.07 16.14 -6.44
C ILE A 194 13.32 15.04 -7.48
N VAL A 195 14.39 14.24 -7.32
CA VAL A 195 14.71 13.18 -8.29
C VAL A 195 13.59 12.13 -8.33
N ALA A 196 13.03 11.74 -7.18
CA ALA A 196 11.93 10.78 -7.14
C ALA A 196 10.69 11.36 -7.85
N ALA A 197 10.33 12.63 -7.60
CA ALA A 197 9.22 13.30 -8.26
C ALA A 197 9.40 13.36 -9.78
N VAL A 198 10.61 13.67 -10.24
CA VAL A 198 10.95 13.68 -11.67
C VAL A 198 10.83 12.28 -12.28
N LEU A 199 11.23 11.23 -11.55
CA LEU A 199 11.14 9.84 -12.01
C LEU A 199 9.71 9.27 -11.99
N VAL A 200 8.79 9.88 -11.24
CA VAL A 200 7.40 9.43 -11.20
C VAL A 200 6.76 9.52 -12.58
N VAL A 201 6.91 10.64 -13.28
CA VAL A 201 6.29 10.85 -14.60
C VAL A 201 6.67 9.76 -15.63
N PRO A 202 7.97 9.52 -15.95
CA PRO A 202 8.34 8.48 -16.89
C PRO A 202 8.02 7.07 -16.37
N GLY A 203 8.08 6.85 -15.05
CA GLY A 203 7.70 5.58 -14.45
C GLY A 203 6.20 5.28 -14.64
N THR A 204 5.34 6.25 -14.39
CA THR A 204 3.89 6.14 -14.58
C THR A 204 3.57 5.84 -16.04
N ILE A 205 4.18 6.56 -16.99
CA ILE A 205 4.02 6.29 -18.43
C ILE A 205 4.43 4.84 -18.75
N GLY A 206 5.57 4.38 -18.22
CA GLY A 206 6.03 3.01 -18.42
C GLY A 206 5.06 1.96 -17.89
N PHE A 207 4.52 2.14 -16.68
CA PHE A 207 3.52 1.24 -16.10
C PHE A 207 2.20 1.23 -16.87
N VAL A 208 1.73 2.40 -17.32
CA VAL A 208 0.52 2.50 -18.16
C VAL A 208 0.73 1.73 -19.48
N ALA A 209 1.86 1.97 -20.16
CA ALA A 209 2.19 1.30 -21.42
C ALA A 209 2.33 -0.22 -21.25
N LEU A 210 2.97 -0.67 -20.16
CA LEU A 210 3.08 -2.09 -19.81
C LEU A 210 1.69 -2.71 -19.61
N THR A 211 0.83 -2.05 -18.84
CA THR A 211 -0.53 -2.54 -18.55
C THR A 211 -1.35 -2.64 -19.83
N GLN A 212 -1.28 -1.63 -20.69
CA GLN A 212 -1.94 -1.67 -22.01
C GLN A 212 -1.41 -2.82 -22.88
N HIS A 213 -0.09 -3.05 -22.91
CA HIS A 213 0.51 -4.14 -23.66
C HIS A 213 0.08 -5.52 -23.15
N LEU A 214 0.10 -5.73 -21.83
CA LEU A 214 -0.35 -6.96 -21.19
C LEU A 214 -1.84 -7.21 -21.43
N THR A 215 -2.65 -6.15 -21.46
CA THR A 215 -4.09 -6.24 -21.76
C THR A 215 -4.32 -6.62 -23.22
N ALA A 216 -3.64 -5.94 -24.16
CA ALA A 216 -3.77 -6.18 -25.59
C ALA A 216 -3.34 -7.60 -26.00
N THR A 217 -2.38 -8.20 -25.29
CA THR A 217 -1.92 -9.57 -25.51
C THR A 217 -2.78 -10.63 -24.80
N GLY A 218 -3.80 -10.22 -24.03
CA GLY A 218 -4.59 -11.10 -23.18
C GLY A 218 -3.81 -11.72 -22.01
N ALA A 219 -2.54 -11.34 -21.84
CA ALA A 219 -1.68 -11.84 -20.77
C ALA A 219 -2.16 -11.34 -19.40
N PHE A 220 -2.66 -10.11 -19.31
CA PHE A 220 -3.16 -9.52 -18.07
C PHE A 220 -4.20 -10.43 -17.38
N TRP A 221 -5.20 -10.88 -18.14
CA TRP A 221 -6.28 -11.71 -17.60
C TRP A 221 -5.84 -13.11 -17.19
N ARG A 222 -4.75 -13.64 -17.77
CA ARG A 222 -4.18 -14.94 -17.38
C ARG A 222 -3.35 -14.90 -16.09
N TYR A 223 -2.99 -13.71 -15.62
CA TYR A 223 -2.27 -13.51 -14.36
C TYR A 223 -3.19 -13.02 -13.24
N VAL A 224 -4.35 -12.48 -13.59
CA VAL A 224 -5.36 -11.96 -12.66
C VAL A 224 -6.44 -13.01 -12.32
N TYR A 225 -6.71 -13.96 -13.23
CA TYR A 225 -7.64 -15.09 -13.09
C TYR A 225 -6.94 -16.42 -13.40
#